data_AF-A0A180GTV1-F1
#
_entry.id   AF-A0A180GTV1-F1
#
_cell.length_a   1.000
_cell.length_b   1.000
_cell.length_c   1.000
_cell.angle_alpha   90.00
_cell.angle_beta   90.00
_cell.angle_gamma   90.00
#
_symmetry.space_group_name_H-M   'P 1'
#
loop_
_entity.id
_entity.type
_entity.pdbx_description
1 polymer ?
#
loop_
_entity_poly.entity_id
_entity_poly.type
_entity_poly.pdbx_seq_one_letter_code
_entity_poly.pdbx_strand_id
1 'polypeptide(L)'
;MKLSDSLLTVLSLLVAYFFDPVAGGAYDSKLNSVDNHMGQLDYKISELQSVAQTNGHLDVLQLCGSAKDSLRKAQSAWKNIASSYGDKPWLASDSTYKESVEEHWYTCGSKLEIVYGHPNVLPENGGHPSYSEPVEACKETYDTCQSSFKHIWNWEAPKPVASGAYYKRQNKARRDLESTDLSQCPSGETACPISPHSTGLECIDVQSELTSCGGCVTKHEGENCMEIPGAVGVGCHLGRCVVFSVHPSYFLGREGRPILRRRRVSS
;
A
#
# COMPACT_ATOMS: atom_id res chain seq x y z
N MET A 1 -15.66 17.39 49.43
CA MET A 1 -16.65 16.35 49.08
C MET A 1 -17.34 16.83 47.80
N LYS A 2 -16.83 16.48 46.62
CA LYS A 2 -17.21 15.31 45.78
C LYS A 2 -18.71 15.15 45.60
N LEU A 3 -19.19 15.44 44.39
CA LEU A 3 -19.82 14.54 43.41
C LEU A 3 -20.33 15.42 42.24
N SER A 4 -20.23 15.12 40.94
CA SER A 4 -19.45 14.19 40.10
C SER A 4 -20.15 14.15 38.73
N ASP A 5 -19.37 14.19 37.64
CA ASP A 5 -19.44 13.22 36.53
C ASP A 5 -20.65 13.13 35.58
N SER A 6 -21.19 14.22 35.03
CA SER A 6 -22.22 14.09 33.96
C SER A 6 -22.07 14.93 32.70
N LEU A 7 -21.01 15.74 32.54
CA LEU A 7 -20.93 16.67 31.39
C LEU A 7 -19.66 16.57 30.52
N LEU A 8 -18.69 15.73 30.87
CA LEU A 8 -17.47 15.55 30.06
C LEU A 8 -17.42 14.25 29.23
N THR A 9 -18.41 13.35 29.33
CA THR A 9 -18.40 12.06 28.62
C THR A 9 -19.14 12.09 27.28
N VAL A 10 -19.97 13.10 27.00
CA VAL A 10 -20.79 13.10 25.77
C VAL A 10 -20.03 13.69 24.57
N LEU A 11 -19.01 14.53 24.78
CA LEU A 11 -18.22 15.10 23.69
C LEU A 11 -17.08 14.19 23.18
N SER A 12 -16.88 13.03 23.79
CA SER A 12 -15.90 12.03 23.34
C SER A 12 -16.50 10.94 22.43
N LEU A 13 -17.81 10.99 22.14
CA LEU A 13 -18.52 9.94 21.40
C LEU A 13 -18.97 10.35 19.98
N LEU A 14 -18.69 11.58 19.53
CA LEU A 14 -19.10 12.06 18.20
C LEU A 14 -17.95 12.18 17.17
N VAL A 15 -16.73 11.77 17.52
CA VAL A 15 -15.59 11.72 16.57
C VAL A 15 -15.09 10.28 16.36
N ALA A 16 -15.91 9.28 16.71
CA ALA A 16 -15.58 7.86 16.50
C ALA A 16 -16.48 7.18 15.44
N TYR A 17 -17.32 7.94 14.74
CA TYR A 17 -18.13 7.46 13.62
C TYR A 17 -17.67 8.16 12.35
N PHE A 18 -16.54 7.74 11.80
CA PHE A 18 -16.12 7.78 10.39
C PHE A 18 -14.66 7.30 10.42
N PHE A 19 -14.32 6.36 9.53
CA PHE A 19 -13.10 5.55 9.53
C PHE A 19 -13.15 4.31 10.43
N ASP A 20 -13.85 3.28 9.95
CA ASP A 20 -13.35 1.92 10.13
C ASP A 20 -11.86 1.90 9.73
N PRO A 21 -10.96 1.28 10.50
CA PRO A 21 -9.62 1.02 10.04
C PRO A 21 -9.72 -0.07 8.97
N VAL A 22 -10.02 0.38 7.75
CA VAL A 22 -9.63 -0.28 6.50
C VAL A 22 -8.19 -0.72 6.71
N ALA A 23 -7.84 -1.92 6.24
CA ALA A 23 -6.49 -2.48 6.38
C ALA A 23 -5.36 -1.49 6.03
N GLY A 24 -5.65 -0.42 5.26
CA GLY A 24 -4.82 0.78 5.06
C GLY A 24 -4.21 1.40 6.32
N GLY A 25 -4.91 1.48 7.47
CA GLY A 25 -4.34 2.08 8.69
C GLY A 25 -3.15 1.31 9.28
N ALA A 26 -3.13 -0.01 9.12
CA ALA A 26 -2.01 -0.86 9.52
C ALA A 26 -0.84 -0.82 8.52
N TYR A 27 -1.09 -0.37 7.29
CA TYR A 27 -0.10 -0.27 6.23
C TYR A 27 0.60 1.09 6.24
N ASP A 28 -0.16 2.18 6.33
CA ASP A 28 0.39 3.54 6.45
C ASP A 28 1.32 3.67 7.65
N SER A 29 0.91 3.13 8.80
CA SER A 29 1.74 3.13 10.01
C SER A 29 3.08 2.40 9.82
N LYS A 30 3.11 1.32 9.05
CA LYS A 30 4.34 0.56 8.77
C LYS A 30 5.21 1.23 7.72
N LEU A 31 4.63 1.84 6.68
CA LEU A 31 5.36 2.65 5.70
C LEU A 31 6.03 3.87 6.37
N ASN A 32 5.30 4.53 7.29
CA ASN A 32 5.81 5.63 8.11
C ASN A 32 6.93 5.17 9.06
N SER A 33 6.83 3.96 9.62
CA SER A 33 7.89 3.39 10.45
C SER A 33 9.19 3.23 9.67
N VAL A 34 9.13 2.78 8.42
CA VAL A 34 10.32 2.65 7.56
C VAL A 34 10.90 4.02 7.21
N ASP A 35 10.07 4.99 6.85
CA ASP A 35 10.52 6.37 6.56
C ASP A 35 11.23 6.98 7.79
N ASN A 36 10.65 6.78 8.98
CA ASN A 36 11.26 7.20 10.24
C ASN A 36 12.61 6.50 10.49
N HIS A 37 12.71 5.18 10.29
CA HIS A 37 13.98 4.45 10.45
C HIS A 37 15.05 4.92 9.46
N MET A 38 14.69 5.18 8.19
CA MET A 38 15.61 5.76 7.22
C MET A 38 16.07 7.17 7.65
N GLY A 39 15.17 7.99 8.22
CA GLY A 39 15.51 9.31 8.75
C GLY A 39 16.45 9.23 9.96
N GLN A 40 16.23 8.28 10.86
CA GLN A 40 17.13 8.01 11.98
C GLN A 40 18.52 7.57 11.50
N LEU A 41 18.60 6.73 10.47
CA LEU A 41 19.89 6.35 9.91
C LEU A 41 20.62 7.56 9.29
N ASP A 42 19.93 8.45 8.57
CA ASP A 42 20.52 9.69 8.04
C ASP A 42 21.13 10.55 9.16
N TYR A 43 20.43 10.63 10.30
CA TYR A 43 20.94 11.30 11.49
C TYR A 43 22.19 10.60 12.06
N LYS A 44 22.18 9.27 12.22
CA LYS A 44 23.34 8.51 12.72
C LYS A 44 24.57 8.62 11.82
N ILE A 45 24.38 8.63 10.50
CA ILE A 45 25.47 8.89 9.55
C ILE A 45 26.02 10.32 9.73
N SER A 46 25.16 11.30 10.04
CA SER A 46 25.57 12.68 10.31
C SER A 46 26.40 12.81 11.59
N GLU A 47 26.09 12.02 12.63
CA GLU A 47 26.90 11.95 13.84
C GLU A 47 28.31 11.45 13.52
N LEU A 48 28.43 10.39 12.69
CA LEU A 48 29.74 9.91 12.21
C LEU A 48 30.49 10.97 11.40
N GLN A 49 29.80 11.75 10.56
CA GLN A 49 30.40 12.88 9.83
C GLN A 49 30.95 13.93 10.79
N SER A 50 30.19 14.27 11.84
CA SER A 50 30.61 15.23 12.87
C SER A 50 31.89 14.76 13.57
N VAL A 51 31.93 13.49 14.00
CA VAL A 51 33.12 12.89 14.62
C VAL A 51 34.33 12.91 13.67
N ALA A 52 34.13 12.57 12.39
CA ALA A 52 35.18 12.63 11.39
C ALA A 52 35.72 14.03 11.18
N GLN A 53 34.84 15.03 11.14
CA GLN A 53 35.22 16.42 11.01
C GLN A 53 36.02 16.91 12.23
N THR A 54 35.55 16.61 13.45
CA THR A 54 36.24 17.00 14.70
C THR A 54 37.65 16.41 14.79
N ASN A 55 37.85 15.17 14.33
CA ASN A 55 39.14 14.50 14.37
C ASN A 55 40.00 14.75 13.11
N GLY A 56 39.52 15.54 12.13
CA GLY A 56 40.25 15.81 10.89
C GLY A 56 40.37 14.61 9.94
N HIS A 57 39.52 13.61 10.07
CA HIS A 57 39.53 12.39 9.26
C HIS A 57 38.74 12.59 7.96
N LEU A 58 39.33 13.31 6.99
CA LEU A 58 38.65 13.69 5.75
C LEU A 58 38.14 12.51 4.90
N ASP A 59 38.90 11.41 4.85
CA ASP A 59 38.52 10.22 4.08
C ASP A 59 37.25 9.57 4.67
N VAL A 60 37.17 9.47 6.00
CA VAL A 60 35.99 8.98 6.73
C VAL A 60 34.79 9.90 6.49
N LEU A 61 35.01 11.21 6.54
CA LEU A 61 33.96 12.21 6.27
C LEU A 61 33.37 12.05 4.86
N GLN A 62 34.21 11.83 3.85
CA GLN A 62 33.79 11.63 2.46
C GLN A 62 33.04 10.29 2.26
N LEU A 63 33.51 9.22 2.90
CA LEU A 63 32.83 7.92 2.89
C LEU A 63 31.43 8.02 3.51
N CYS A 64 31.31 8.66 4.67
CA CYS A 64 30.02 8.92 5.31
C CYS A 64 29.09 9.76 4.42
N GLY A 65 29.61 10.79 3.76
CA GLY A 65 28.84 11.60 2.79
C GLY A 65 28.32 10.74 1.63
N SER A 66 29.17 9.88 1.08
CA SER A 66 28.80 8.97 -0.01
C SER A 66 27.76 7.92 0.41
N ALA A 67 27.82 7.44 1.65
CA ALA A 67 26.83 6.55 2.24
C ALA A 67 25.48 7.27 2.38
N LYS A 68 25.51 8.51 2.89
CA LYS A 68 24.33 9.37 3.07
C LYS A 68 23.63 9.69 1.76
N ASP A 69 24.38 10.00 0.70
CA ASP A 69 23.79 10.24 -0.63
C ASP A 69 23.08 9.00 -1.18
N SER A 70 23.60 7.81 -0.89
CA SER A 70 22.96 6.55 -1.28
C SER A 70 21.66 6.35 -0.49
N LEU A 71 21.67 6.61 0.82
CA LEU A 71 20.48 6.56 1.67
C LEU A 71 19.39 7.52 1.18
N ARG A 72 19.75 8.74 0.80
CA ARG A 72 18.78 9.74 0.30
C ARG A 72 18.10 9.32 -1.00
N LYS A 73 18.83 8.61 -1.88
CA LYS A 73 18.22 8.03 -3.07
C LYS A 73 17.24 6.91 -2.71
N ALA A 74 17.60 6.06 -1.74
CA ALA A 74 16.69 5.04 -1.21
C ALA A 74 15.43 5.67 -0.58
N GLN A 75 15.58 6.74 0.22
CA GLN A 75 14.46 7.51 0.77
C GLN A 75 13.56 8.09 -0.32
N SER A 76 14.14 8.64 -1.38
CA SER A 76 13.37 9.17 -2.51
C SER A 76 12.56 8.07 -3.20
N ALA A 77 13.17 6.91 -3.45
CA ALA A 77 12.47 5.77 -4.02
C ALA A 77 11.37 5.25 -3.07
N TRP A 78 11.63 5.24 -1.76
CA TRP A 78 10.64 4.86 -0.74
C TRP A 78 9.42 5.78 -0.73
N LYS A 79 9.62 7.09 -0.86
CA LYS A 79 8.50 8.06 -0.94
C LYS A 79 7.61 7.81 -2.15
N ASN A 80 8.18 7.37 -3.27
CA ASN A 80 7.39 6.97 -4.45
C ASN A 80 6.57 5.70 -4.18
N ILE A 81 7.09 4.78 -3.36
CA ILE A 81 6.32 3.60 -2.93
C ILE A 81 5.16 4.02 -2.04
N ALA A 82 5.42 4.84 -1.03
CA ALA A 82 4.39 5.31 -0.11
C ALA A 82 3.27 6.06 -0.84
N SER A 83 3.62 6.92 -1.81
CA SER A 83 2.62 7.66 -2.59
C SER A 83 1.86 6.82 -3.61
N SER A 84 2.51 5.83 -4.23
CA SER A 84 1.89 5.02 -5.29
C SER A 84 1.13 3.80 -4.76
N TYR A 85 1.52 3.29 -3.59
CA TYR A 85 1.02 2.02 -3.06
C TYR A 85 0.54 2.10 -1.61
N GLY A 86 0.36 3.29 -1.01
CA GLY A 86 -0.09 3.43 0.38
C GLY A 86 -1.32 2.58 0.72
N ASP A 87 -2.32 2.57 -0.17
CA ASP A 87 -3.56 1.80 0.02
C ASP A 87 -3.43 0.30 -0.29
N LYS A 88 -2.39 -0.09 -1.05
CA LYS A 88 -2.19 -1.47 -1.57
C LYS A 88 -0.71 -1.87 -1.60
N PRO A 89 -0.03 -1.88 -0.46
CA PRO A 89 1.42 -1.95 -0.46
C PRO A 89 2.00 -3.33 -0.77
N TRP A 90 1.19 -4.40 -0.72
CA TRP A 90 1.61 -5.71 -1.22
C TRP A 90 1.99 -5.67 -2.72
N LEU A 91 1.45 -4.70 -3.49
CA LEU A 91 1.81 -4.48 -4.90
C LEU A 91 3.16 -3.76 -5.06
N ALA A 92 3.68 -3.11 -4.01
CA ALA A 92 4.97 -2.42 -4.09
C ALA A 92 6.14 -3.39 -4.30
N SER A 93 5.95 -4.66 -3.89
CA SER A 93 6.97 -5.71 -3.99
C SER A 93 7.36 -6.07 -5.43
N ASP A 94 6.48 -5.79 -6.40
CA ASP A 94 6.69 -6.02 -7.84
C ASP A 94 7.03 -4.71 -8.60
N SER A 95 7.26 -3.61 -7.88
CA SER A 95 7.51 -2.30 -8.49
C SER A 95 9.00 -2.05 -8.78
N THR A 96 9.27 -1.23 -9.80
CA THR A 96 10.63 -0.74 -10.09
C THR A 96 11.18 0.15 -8.96
N TYR A 97 10.31 0.71 -8.12
CA TYR A 97 10.74 1.46 -6.95
C TYR A 97 11.38 0.56 -5.89
N LYS A 98 10.94 -0.71 -5.75
CA LYS A 98 11.61 -1.68 -4.86
C LYS A 98 13.06 -1.90 -5.31
N GLU A 99 13.27 -2.16 -6.59
CA GLU A 99 14.62 -2.36 -7.14
C GLU A 99 15.52 -1.16 -6.84
N SER A 100 15.00 0.06 -7.03
CA SER A 100 15.72 1.30 -6.71
C SER A 100 16.00 1.48 -5.21
N VAL A 101 15.05 1.12 -4.33
CA VAL A 101 15.26 1.12 -2.88
C VAL A 101 16.36 0.13 -2.52
N GLU A 102 16.29 -1.11 -2.99
CA GLU A 102 17.27 -2.16 -2.69
C GLU A 102 18.66 -1.79 -3.17
N GLU A 103 18.82 -1.35 -4.43
CA GLU A 103 20.10 -0.95 -5.00
C GLU A 103 20.78 0.12 -4.15
N HIS A 104 20.06 1.21 -3.83
CA HIS A 104 20.61 2.33 -3.09
C HIS A 104 20.81 2.02 -1.61
N TRP A 105 19.95 1.18 -1.01
CA TRP A 105 20.09 0.69 0.36
C TRP A 105 21.33 -0.18 0.55
N TYR A 106 21.57 -1.14 -0.36
CA TYR A 106 22.76 -1.98 -0.34
C TYR A 106 24.03 -1.17 -0.60
N THR A 107 23.96 -0.20 -1.52
CA THR A 107 25.07 0.73 -1.76
C THR A 107 25.39 1.57 -0.52
N CYS A 108 24.38 2.00 0.24
CA CYS A 108 24.57 2.67 1.52
C CYS A 108 25.29 1.75 2.52
N GLY A 109 24.78 0.54 2.74
CA GLY A 109 25.37 -0.44 3.66
C GLY A 109 26.82 -0.79 3.31
N SER A 110 27.12 -1.05 2.05
CA SER A 110 28.49 -1.34 1.60
C SER A 110 29.45 -0.19 1.91
N LYS A 111 29.02 1.06 1.80
CA LYS A 111 29.86 2.22 2.16
C LYS A 111 30.04 2.35 3.68
N LEU A 112 29.01 2.04 4.45
CA LEU A 112 29.09 2.01 5.91
C LEU A 112 30.08 0.92 6.39
N GLU A 113 30.07 -0.26 5.78
CA GLU A 113 31.07 -1.30 6.09
C GLU A 113 32.50 -0.82 5.86
N ILE A 114 32.74 -0.05 4.79
CA ILE A 114 34.06 0.57 4.54
C ILE A 114 34.40 1.57 5.64
N VAL A 115 33.44 2.38 6.12
CA VAL A 115 33.63 3.30 7.25
C VAL A 115 34.01 2.53 8.52
N TYR A 116 33.30 1.45 8.83
CA TYR A 116 33.52 0.67 10.05
C TYR A 116 34.87 -0.03 10.06
N GLY A 117 35.35 -0.49 8.90
CA GLY A 117 36.67 -1.09 8.73
C GLY A 117 37.83 -0.10 8.60
N HIS A 118 37.55 1.21 8.59
CA HIS A 118 38.59 2.22 8.37
C HIS A 118 39.59 2.27 9.55
N PRO A 119 40.92 2.40 9.34
CA PRO A 119 41.92 2.38 10.41
C PRO A 119 41.67 3.40 11.54
N ASN A 120 41.20 4.59 11.17
CA ASN A 120 40.88 5.65 12.14
C ASN A 120 39.58 5.43 12.94
N VAL A 121 38.77 4.43 12.57
CA VAL A 121 37.45 4.13 13.14
C VAL A 121 37.49 2.80 13.88
N LEU A 122 38.10 1.76 13.30
CA LEU A 122 38.13 0.41 13.86
C LEU A 122 39.00 0.35 15.12
N PRO A 123 38.44 -0.01 16.29
CA PRO A 123 39.20 -0.03 17.55
C PRO A 123 40.42 -0.95 17.52
N GLU A 124 40.32 -2.09 16.83
CA GLU A 124 41.40 -3.08 16.71
C GLU A 124 42.66 -2.52 16.03
N ASN A 125 42.50 -1.50 15.18
CA ASN A 125 43.61 -0.83 14.47
C ASN A 125 44.09 0.44 15.18
N GLY A 126 43.66 0.69 16.42
CA GLY A 126 43.94 1.93 17.14
C GLY A 126 43.04 3.10 16.72
N GLY A 127 41.84 2.80 16.21
CA GLY A 127 40.84 3.79 15.84
C GLY A 127 40.47 4.71 17.01
N HIS A 128 40.03 5.93 16.69
CA HIS A 128 39.79 6.95 17.71
C HIS A 128 38.56 6.59 18.57
N PRO A 129 38.64 6.64 19.92
CA PRO A 129 37.57 6.16 20.81
C PRO A 129 36.20 6.83 20.58
N SER A 130 36.19 8.07 20.09
CA SER A 130 34.95 8.81 19.82
C SER A 130 34.05 8.18 18.75
N TYR A 131 34.54 7.19 17.99
CA TYR A 131 33.71 6.48 17.01
C TYR A 131 32.90 5.33 17.62
N SER A 132 33.27 4.83 18.80
CA SER A 132 32.70 3.58 19.34
C SER A 132 31.17 3.63 19.47
N GLU A 133 30.65 4.65 20.15
CA GLU A 133 29.20 4.80 20.37
C GLU A 133 28.44 5.16 19.07
N PRO A 134 28.89 6.14 18.26
CA PRO A 134 28.23 6.47 16.99
C PRO A 134 28.21 5.32 15.98
N VAL A 135 29.27 4.50 15.91
CA VAL A 135 29.32 3.33 15.02
C VAL A 135 28.29 2.29 15.44
N GLU A 136 28.24 1.96 16.74
CA GLU A 136 27.29 0.96 17.25
C GLU A 136 25.84 1.40 17.01
N ALA A 137 25.51 2.65 17.37
CA ALA A 137 24.17 3.19 17.14
C ALA A 137 23.80 3.21 15.64
N CYS A 138 24.77 3.46 14.76
CA CYS A 138 24.55 3.44 13.32
C CYS A 138 24.24 2.03 12.80
N LYS A 139 24.99 1.02 13.25
CA LYS A 139 24.78 -0.39 12.91
C LYS A 139 23.40 -0.89 13.36
N GLU A 140 23.05 -0.65 14.63
CA GLU A 140 21.76 -1.04 15.18
C GLU A 140 20.59 -0.42 14.40
N THR A 141 20.72 0.86 14.01
CA THR A 141 19.71 1.56 13.22
C THR A 141 19.60 0.99 11.80
N TYR A 142 20.74 0.68 11.17
CA TYR A 142 20.78 0.04 9.85
C TYR A 142 20.08 -1.33 9.88
N ASP A 143 20.39 -2.17 10.86
CA ASP A 143 19.80 -3.51 11.00
C ASP A 143 18.29 -3.46 11.28
N THR A 144 17.85 -2.51 12.11
CA THR A 144 16.43 -2.25 12.38
C THR A 144 15.69 -1.85 11.10
N CYS A 145 16.28 -0.95 10.32
CA CYS A 145 15.70 -0.51 9.05
C CYS A 145 15.69 -1.65 8.02
N GLN A 146 16.77 -2.43 7.92
CA GLN A 146 16.85 -3.60 7.03
C GLN A 146 15.79 -4.65 7.36
N SER A 147 15.57 -4.92 8.65
CA SER A 147 14.52 -5.83 9.10
C SER A 147 13.12 -5.30 8.74
N SER A 148 12.93 -3.98 8.85
CA SER A 148 11.68 -3.32 8.46
C SER A 148 11.40 -3.51 6.97
N PHE A 149 12.38 -3.37 6.07
CA PHE A 149 12.19 -3.64 4.63
C PHE A 149 11.73 -5.07 4.35
N LYS A 150 12.39 -6.06 4.95
CA LYS A 150 12.03 -7.47 4.77
C LYS A 150 10.58 -7.74 5.15
N HIS A 151 10.08 -7.09 6.21
CA HIS A 151 8.68 -7.21 6.60
C HIS A 151 7.71 -6.62 5.55
N ILE A 152 8.08 -5.54 4.87
CA ILE A 152 7.25 -4.93 3.81
C ILE A 152 7.27 -5.78 2.54
N TRP A 153 8.46 -6.24 2.12
CA TRP A 153 8.62 -7.04 0.89
C TRP A 153 7.94 -8.39 0.95
N ASN A 154 7.77 -8.94 2.15
CA ASN A 154 7.09 -10.20 2.38
C ASN A 154 5.58 -10.03 2.66
N TRP A 155 4.98 -8.88 2.34
CA TRP A 155 3.53 -8.71 2.50
C TRP A 155 2.76 -9.54 1.49
N GLU A 156 2.06 -10.54 2.03
CA GLU A 156 1.02 -11.25 1.29
C GLU A 156 -0.21 -10.35 1.13
N ALA A 157 -0.83 -10.43 -0.05
CA ALA A 157 -2.14 -9.82 -0.24
C ALA A 157 -3.11 -10.38 0.81
N PRO A 158 -3.99 -9.53 1.40
CA PRO A 158 -4.98 -10.00 2.35
C PRO A 158 -5.81 -11.12 1.71
N LYS A 159 -6.03 -12.21 2.47
CA LYS A 159 -6.80 -13.36 1.99
C LYS A 159 -8.16 -12.84 1.47
N PRO A 160 -8.57 -13.23 0.25
CA PRO A 160 -9.85 -12.81 -0.28
C PRO A 160 -10.94 -13.23 0.71
N VAL A 161 -11.64 -12.25 1.26
CA VAL A 161 -12.76 -12.52 2.15
C VAL A 161 -13.93 -12.89 1.25
N ALA A 162 -14.47 -14.10 1.38
CA ALA A 162 -15.73 -14.43 0.73
C ALA A 162 -16.75 -13.35 1.11
N SER A 163 -17.36 -12.70 0.10
CA SER A 163 -18.28 -11.57 0.26
C SER A 163 -19.31 -11.81 1.38
N GLY A 164 -19.73 -13.07 1.58
CA GLY A 164 -20.58 -13.55 2.68
C GLY A 164 -20.20 -13.16 4.12
N ALA A 165 -18.92 -12.97 4.45
CA ALA A 165 -18.50 -12.63 5.83
C ALA A 165 -18.69 -11.15 6.17
N TYR A 166 -18.61 -10.27 5.15
CA TYR A 166 -19.00 -8.87 5.25
C TYR A 166 -20.52 -8.76 5.46
N TYR A 167 -21.30 -9.51 4.66
CA TYR A 167 -22.76 -9.62 4.81
C TYR A 167 -23.19 -10.10 6.21
N LYS A 168 -22.46 -11.02 6.85
CA LYS A 168 -22.81 -11.51 8.20
C LYS A 168 -22.59 -10.48 9.31
N ARG A 169 -21.56 -9.63 9.20
CA ARG A 169 -21.32 -8.53 10.17
C ARG A 169 -22.35 -7.41 10.00
N GLN A 170 -22.66 -7.02 8.75
CA GLN A 170 -23.76 -6.09 8.46
C GLN A 170 -25.11 -6.64 8.93
N ASN A 171 -25.41 -7.94 8.72
CA ASN A 171 -26.67 -8.53 9.18
C ASN A 171 -26.83 -8.57 10.71
N LYS A 172 -25.74 -8.56 11.49
CA LYS A 172 -25.81 -8.44 12.94
C LYS A 172 -26.14 -7.01 13.36
N ALA A 173 -25.49 -6.01 12.75
CA ALA A 173 -25.82 -4.60 12.96
C ALA A 173 -27.24 -4.23 12.46
N ARG A 174 -27.71 -4.89 11.40
CA ARG A 174 -29.02 -4.68 10.78
C ARG A 174 -30.20 -5.26 11.57
N ARG A 175 -29.98 -6.24 12.45
CA ARG A 175 -31.03 -6.74 13.37
C ARG A 175 -31.28 -5.81 14.55
N ASP A 176 -30.30 -4.98 14.90
CA ASP A 176 -30.41 -4.03 16.01
C ASP A 176 -30.97 -2.66 15.55
N LEU A 177 -31.11 -2.45 14.23
CA LEU A 177 -31.65 -1.23 13.60
C LEU A 177 -32.94 -1.52 12.82
N GLU A 178 -33.81 -2.38 13.36
CA GLU A 178 -35.11 -2.67 12.77
C GLU A 178 -36.15 -1.67 13.28
N SER A 179 -36.14 -0.48 12.69
CA SER A 179 -37.36 0.30 12.42
C SER A 179 -36.96 1.54 11.64
N THR A 180 -37.23 1.56 10.34
CA THR A 180 -37.95 2.64 9.63
C THR A 180 -37.62 2.56 8.14
N ASP A 181 -38.68 2.26 7.41
CA ASP A 181 -38.91 2.58 6.00
C ASP A 181 -38.21 1.76 4.89
N LEU A 182 -39.08 1.14 4.10
CA LEU A 182 -38.78 0.43 2.86
C LEU A 182 -38.56 1.46 1.75
N SER A 183 -37.44 2.18 1.75
CA SER A 183 -37.02 2.93 0.56
C SER A 183 -35.51 3.16 0.50
N GLN A 184 -34.96 2.57 -0.58
CA GLN A 184 -33.62 2.68 -1.15
C GLN A 184 -32.42 2.22 -0.30
N CYS A 185 -31.60 1.40 -0.96
CA CYS A 185 -30.29 0.94 -0.52
C CYS A 185 -29.43 2.05 0.11
N PRO A 186 -28.41 1.68 0.91
CA PRO A 186 -27.44 2.63 1.43
C PRO A 186 -26.92 3.58 0.34
N SER A 187 -26.54 4.79 0.74
CA SER A 187 -26.03 5.79 -0.20
C SER A 187 -24.85 5.22 -1.02
N GLY A 188 -24.97 5.29 -2.35
CA GLY A 188 -23.98 4.74 -3.29
C GLY A 188 -24.35 3.38 -3.88
N GLU A 189 -25.37 2.70 -3.35
CA GLU A 189 -25.86 1.41 -3.88
C GLU A 189 -27.18 1.56 -4.64
N THR A 190 -27.39 0.68 -5.62
CA THR A 190 -28.60 0.62 -6.44
C THR A 190 -29.41 -0.62 -6.08
N ALA A 191 -30.72 -0.43 -5.91
CA ALA A 191 -31.66 -1.53 -5.68
C ALA A 191 -31.94 -2.30 -6.98
N CYS A 192 -31.32 -3.47 -7.12
CA CYS A 192 -31.47 -4.36 -8.25
C CYS A 192 -32.37 -5.55 -7.89
N PRO A 193 -33.33 -5.94 -8.74
CA PRO A 193 -34.05 -7.19 -8.59
C PRO A 193 -33.08 -8.37 -8.67
N ILE A 194 -33.18 -9.31 -7.72
CA ILE A 194 -32.36 -10.53 -7.68
C ILE A 194 -32.58 -11.38 -8.95
N SER A 195 -33.79 -11.33 -9.50
CA SER A 195 -34.16 -11.91 -10.78
C SER A 195 -35.28 -11.09 -11.43
N PRO A 196 -35.53 -11.23 -12.74
CA PRO A 196 -36.59 -10.49 -13.45
C PRO A 196 -38.00 -10.69 -12.87
N HIS A 197 -38.23 -11.78 -12.11
CA HIS A 197 -39.53 -12.14 -11.54
C HIS A 197 -39.56 -12.17 -10.00
N SER A 198 -38.47 -11.81 -9.33
CA SER A 198 -38.44 -11.78 -7.87
C SER A 198 -38.96 -10.46 -7.33
N THR A 199 -39.73 -10.53 -6.24
CA THR A 199 -40.06 -9.37 -5.40
C THR A 199 -38.90 -8.93 -4.51
N GLY A 200 -37.83 -9.75 -4.41
CA GLY A 200 -36.63 -9.45 -3.67
C GLY A 200 -35.69 -8.51 -4.42
N LEU A 201 -35.14 -7.55 -3.68
CA LEU A 201 -34.12 -6.61 -4.14
C LEU A 201 -32.79 -6.92 -3.44
N GLU A 202 -31.71 -6.78 -4.18
CA GLU A 202 -30.36 -6.71 -3.66
C GLU A 202 -29.80 -5.30 -3.88
N CYS A 203 -28.95 -4.87 -2.96
CA CYS A 203 -28.28 -3.58 -3.04
C CYS A 203 -26.86 -3.81 -3.57
N ILE A 204 -26.54 -3.15 -4.68
CA ILE A 204 -25.30 -3.36 -5.42
C ILE A 204 -24.63 -2.02 -5.72
N ASP A 205 -23.32 -1.90 -5.53
CA ASP A 205 -22.53 -0.81 -6.09
C ASP A 205 -22.29 -1.05 -7.59
N VAL A 206 -23.16 -0.46 -8.43
CA VAL A 206 -23.07 -0.56 -9.90
C VAL A 206 -21.85 0.15 -10.48
N GLN A 207 -21.07 0.89 -9.69
CA GLN A 207 -19.83 1.52 -10.15
C GLN A 207 -18.66 0.54 -10.21
N SER A 208 -18.73 -0.56 -9.46
CA SER A 208 -17.64 -1.53 -9.29
C SER A 208 -18.05 -3.00 -9.45
N GLU A 209 -19.35 -3.32 -9.43
CA GLU A 209 -19.84 -4.70 -9.60
C GLU A 209 -19.69 -5.20 -11.04
N LEU A 210 -19.13 -6.41 -11.21
CA LEU A 210 -18.84 -7.02 -12.51
C LEU A 210 -20.10 -7.50 -13.23
N THR A 211 -21.08 -8.02 -12.50
CA THR A 211 -22.29 -8.63 -13.09
C THR A 211 -23.45 -7.66 -13.26
N SER A 212 -23.32 -6.42 -12.77
CA SER A 212 -24.31 -5.34 -12.86
C SER A 212 -23.61 -3.99 -13.04
N CYS A 213 -22.63 -3.93 -13.94
CA CYS A 213 -21.81 -2.75 -14.14
C CYS A 213 -22.60 -1.66 -14.86
N GLY A 214 -22.62 -0.46 -14.27
CA GLY A 214 -23.34 0.71 -14.81
C GLY A 214 -24.86 0.71 -14.56
N GLY A 215 -25.42 -0.38 -14.03
CA GLY A 215 -26.84 -0.49 -13.72
C GLY A 215 -27.30 -1.94 -13.52
N CYS A 216 -28.56 -2.13 -13.14
CA CYS A 216 -29.10 -3.46 -12.91
C CYS A 216 -29.24 -4.24 -14.23
N VAL A 217 -28.49 -5.33 -14.39
CA VAL A 217 -28.61 -6.20 -15.58
C VAL A 217 -30.01 -6.80 -15.71
N THR A 218 -30.67 -7.12 -14.60
CA THR A 218 -32.06 -7.63 -14.58
C THR A 218 -33.10 -6.62 -15.06
N LYS A 219 -32.75 -5.32 -15.08
CA LYS A 219 -33.57 -4.23 -15.66
C LYS A 219 -33.06 -3.77 -17.03
N HIS A 220 -32.00 -4.38 -17.55
CA HIS A 220 -31.28 -3.93 -18.75
C HIS A 220 -30.70 -2.50 -18.63
N GLU A 221 -30.36 -2.07 -17.42
CA GLU A 221 -29.77 -0.75 -17.16
C GLU A 221 -28.24 -0.78 -17.13
N GLY A 222 -27.65 -1.98 -17.02
CA GLY A 222 -26.20 -2.18 -17.01
C GLY A 222 -25.79 -3.46 -17.74
N GLU A 223 -24.53 -3.83 -17.58
CA GLU A 223 -23.90 -4.92 -18.31
C GLU A 223 -23.17 -5.89 -17.39
N ASN A 224 -23.27 -7.19 -17.72
CA ASN A 224 -22.43 -8.21 -17.12
C ASN A 224 -21.08 -8.26 -17.85
N CYS A 225 -20.04 -7.64 -17.28
CA CYS A 225 -18.72 -7.58 -17.90
C CYS A 225 -18.10 -8.98 -18.08
N MET A 226 -18.54 -10.00 -17.34
CA MET A 226 -18.05 -11.37 -17.49
C MET A 226 -18.59 -12.07 -18.74
N GLU A 227 -19.64 -11.53 -19.37
CA GLU A 227 -20.24 -12.09 -20.57
C GLU A 227 -19.69 -11.47 -21.87
N ILE A 228 -18.68 -10.60 -21.78
CA ILE A 228 -18.07 -9.95 -22.95
C ILE A 228 -17.37 -11.00 -23.83
N PRO A 229 -17.81 -11.21 -25.09
CA PRO A 229 -17.24 -12.24 -25.93
C PRO A 229 -15.76 -12.00 -26.24
N GLY A 230 -14.93 -13.01 -26.01
CA GLY A 230 -13.48 -12.96 -26.31
C GLY A 230 -12.64 -12.22 -25.27
N ALA A 231 -13.25 -11.66 -24.21
CA ALA A 231 -12.53 -11.12 -23.07
C ALA A 231 -12.06 -12.25 -22.16
N VAL A 232 -10.87 -12.09 -21.57
CA VAL A 232 -10.28 -13.02 -20.58
C VAL A 232 -10.15 -12.32 -19.23
N GLY A 233 -9.72 -11.06 -19.22
CA GLY A 233 -9.65 -10.22 -18.03
C GLY A 233 -10.56 -9.01 -18.21
N VAL A 234 -11.48 -8.82 -17.27
CA VAL A 234 -12.47 -7.73 -17.26
C VAL A 234 -12.55 -7.06 -15.91
N GLY A 235 -13.01 -5.82 -15.89
CA GLY A 235 -13.27 -5.02 -14.69
C GLY A 235 -14.48 -4.12 -14.89
N CYS A 236 -15.11 -3.71 -13.80
CA CYS A 236 -16.05 -2.59 -13.80
C CYS A 236 -15.36 -1.36 -13.18
N HIS A 237 -15.32 -0.25 -13.91
CA HIS A 237 -14.73 0.99 -13.43
C HIS A 237 -15.64 2.16 -13.75
N LEU A 238 -16.10 2.86 -12.71
CA LEU A 238 -17.01 4.02 -12.82
C LEU A 238 -18.24 3.68 -13.68
N GLY A 239 -18.81 2.50 -13.45
CA GLY A 239 -20.02 2.03 -14.15
C GLY A 239 -19.79 1.64 -15.61
N ARG A 240 -18.54 1.36 -16.01
CA ARG A 240 -18.21 0.90 -17.38
C ARG A 240 -17.35 -0.35 -17.35
N CYS A 241 -17.69 -1.30 -18.21
CA CYS A 241 -16.84 -2.47 -18.42
C CYS A 241 -15.54 -2.08 -19.10
N VAL A 242 -14.43 -2.51 -18.52
CA VAL A 242 -13.07 -2.37 -19.06
C VAL A 242 -12.51 -3.76 -19.31
N VAL A 243 -11.94 -3.98 -20.49
CA VAL A 243 -11.30 -5.25 -20.86
C VAL A 243 -9.78 -5.09 -20.82
N PHE A 244 -9.13 -5.86 -19.96
CA PHE A 244 -7.67 -5.82 -19.77
C PHE A 244 -6.94 -6.82 -20.66
N SER A 245 -7.57 -7.96 -20.98
CA SER A 245 -6.97 -9.00 -21.80
C SER A 245 -8.02 -9.77 -22.60
N VAL A 246 -7.60 -10.31 -23.74
CA VAL A 246 -8.47 -11.01 -24.69
C VAL A 246 -7.89 -12.36 -25.07
N HIS A 247 -8.76 -13.27 -25.51
CA HIS A 247 -8.35 -14.57 -26.02
C HIS A 247 -7.45 -14.42 -27.27
N PRO A 248 -6.48 -15.32 -27.55
CA PRO A 248 -5.54 -15.17 -28.67
C PRO A 248 -6.15 -14.96 -30.05
N SER A 249 -7.37 -15.44 -30.27
CA SER A 249 -8.14 -15.25 -31.50
C SER A 249 -8.78 -13.86 -31.63
N TYR A 250 -8.63 -12.99 -30.63
CA TYR A 250 -9.18 -11.64 -30.58
C TYR A 250 -8.07 -10.60 -30.49
N PHE A 251 -8.43 -9.33 -30.71
CA PHE A 251 -7.62 -8.17 -30.39
C PHE A 251 -8.52 -7.08 -29.78
N LEU A 252 -7.96 -6.19 -28.97
CA LEU A 252 -8.72 -5.06 -28.43
C LEU A 252 -8.96 -4.02 -29.52
N GLY A 253 -10.22 -3.73 -29.81
CA GLY A 253 -10.65 -2.66 -30.70
C GLY A 253 -10.46 -1.28 -30.09
N ARG A 254 -10.70 -0.24 -30.90
CA ARG A 254 -10.55 1.16 -30.48
C ARG A 254 -11.45 1.55 -29.30
N GLU A 255 -12.62 0.92 -29.20
CA GLU A 255 -13.59 1.12 -28.11
C GLU A 255 -13.32 0.23 -26.88
N GLY A 256 -12.14 -0.41 -26.79
CA GLY A 256 -11.80 -1.30 -25.67
C GLY A 256 -12.56 -2.62 -25.66
N ARG A 257 -13.23 -2.99 -26.77
CA ARG A 257 -13.99 -4.24 -26.92
C ARG A 257 -13.21 -5.27 -27.75
N PRO A 258 -13.31 -6.58 -27.45
CA PRO A 258 -12.65 -7.62 -28.24
C PRO A 258 -13.24 -7.71 -29.65
N ILE A 259 -12.37 -7.76 -30.67
CA ILE A 259 -12.71 -7.99 -32.07
C ILE A 259 -12.03 -9.28 -32.52
N LEU A 260 -12.78 -10.17 -33.17
CA LEU A 260 -12.23 -11.43 -33.68
C LEU A 260 -11.19 -11.14 -34.78
N ARG A 261 -10.01 -11.74 -34.66
CA ARG A 261 -8.97 -11.71 -35.71
C ARG A 261 -9.49 -12.47 -36.92
N ARG A 262 -9.72 -11.79 -38.05
CA ARG A 262 -10.02 -12.48 -39.31
C ARG A 262 -8.81 -13.33 -39.71
N ARG A 263 -9.02 -14.62 -39.97
CA ARG A 263 -8.01 -15.44 -40.65
C ARG A 263 -7.78 -14.82 -42.03
N ARG A 264 -6.52 -14.54 -42.38
CA ARG A 264 -6.18 -14.38 -43.80
C ARG A 264 -6.51 -15.73 -44.45
N VAL A 265 -7.44 -15.72 -45.39
CA VAL A 265 -7.57 -16.83 -46.33
C VAL A 265 -6.32 -16.74 -47.20
N SER A 266 -5.40 -17.67 -47.04
CA SER A 266 -4.31 -17.87 -47.99
C SER A 266 -4.95 -18.36 -49.29
N SER A 267 -5.07 -17.47 -50.27
CA SER A 267 -5.30 -17.85 -51.67
C SER A 267 -4.01 -18.34 -52.29
#